data_AF-A0A3C1QUU5-F1
#
_entry.id   AF-A0A3C1QUU5-F1
#
_cell.length_a   1.000
_cell.length_b   1.000
_cell.length_c   1.000
_cell.angle_alpha   90.00
_cell.angle_beta   90.00
_cell.angle_gamma   90.00
#
_symmetry.space_group_name_H-M   'P 1'
#
loop_
_entity.id
_entity.type
_entity.pdbx_description
1 polymer ?
#
loop_
_entity_poly.entity_id
_entity_poly.type
_entity_poly.pdbx_seq_one_letter_code
_entity_poly.pdbx_strand_id
1 'polypeptide(L)' 'MARKYIKLQPSEMSVARSAATIYAAYIASGKVVDGQQRQWLERAAHEAIELTLLCDDLIQSDTETN' A
#
# COMPACT_ATOMS: atom_id res chain seq x y z
N MET A 1 9.21 12.30 -22.25
CA MET A 1 8.71 12.04 -20.88
C MET A 1 9.82 12.40 -19.89
N ALA A 2 9.67 13.50 -19.15
CA ALA A 2 10.66 13.88 -18.13
C ALA A 2 10.68 12.80 -17.04
N ARG A 3 11.85 12.21 -16.77
CA ARG A 3 12.04 11.19 -15.75
C ARG A 3 11.87 11.87 -14.39
N LYS A 4 10.68 11.81 -13.80
CA LYS A 4 10.44 12.29 -12.44
C LYS A 4 11.20 11.36 -11.50
N TYR A 5 12.33 11.83 -10.98
CA TYR A 5 13.05 11.13 -9.92
C TYR A 5 12.24 11.28 -8.64
N ILE A 6 11.46 10.25 -8.31
CA ILE A 6 10.73 10.19 -7.05
C ILE A 6 11.72 9.73 -6.00
N LYS A 7 11.98 10.57 -4.99
CA LYS A 7 12.70 10.18 -3.78
C LYS A 7 11.65 9.88 -2.71
N LEU A 8 11.47 8.60 -2.40
CA LEU A 8 10.65 8.15 -1.29
C LEU A 8 11.56 7.79 -0.11
N GLN A 9 11.10 8.05 1.11
CA GLN A 9 11.69 7.49 2.31
C GLN A 9 11.55 5.95 2.32
N PRO A 10 12.41 5.22 3.06
CA PRO A 10 12.31 3.76 3.13
C PRO A 10 10.92 3.25 3.56
N SER A 11 10.29 3.92 4.54
CA SER A 11 8.93 3.61 5.00
C SER A 11 7.88 3.82 3.91
N GLU A 12 7.94 4.97 3.21
CA GLU A 12 7.05 5.28 2.08
C GLU A 12 7.20 4.26 0.94
N MET A 13 8.42 3.78 0.69
CA MET A 13 8.69 2.75 -0.31
C MET A 13 8.10 1.39 0.09
N SER A 14 8.15 1.01 1.37
CA SER A 14 7.52 -0.20 1.88
C SER A 14 6.00 -0.15 1.68
N VAL A 15 5.36 0.95 2.09
CA VAL A 15 3.91 1.16 1.92
C VAL A 15 3.54 1.14 0.43
N ALA A 16 4.30 1.83 -0.42
CA ALA A 16 4.05 1.86 -1.86
C ALA A 16 4.14 0.46 -2.50
N ARG A 17 5.08 -0.38 -2.04
CA ARG A 17 5.21 -1.77 -2.51
C ARG A 17 4.04 -2.64 -2.09
N SER A 18 3.56 -2.47 -0.85
CA SER A 18 2.35 -3.14 -0.37
C SER A 18 1.12 -2.71 -1.18
N ALA A 19 0.94 -1.41 -1.39
CA ALA A 19 -0.15 -0.86 -2.21
C ALA A 19 -0.13 -1.39 -3.64
N ALA A 20 1.05 -1.48 -4.27
CA ALA A 20 1.20 -2.05 -5.61
C ALA A 20 0.75 -3.53 -5.66
N THR A 21 1.05 -4.29 -4.60
CA THR A 21 0.65 -5.71 -4.49
C THR A 21 -0.86 -5.85 -4.35
N ILE A 22 -1.49 -5.06 -3.48
CA ILE A 22 -2.95 -5.03 -3.29
C ILE A 22 -3.65 -4.62 -4.59
N TYR A 23 -3.16 -3.56 -5.25
CA TYR A 23 -3.74 -3.10 -6.50
C TYR A 23 -3.61 -4.14 -7.63
N ALA A 24 -2.47 -4.84 -7.72
CA ALA A 24 -2.29 -5.94 -8.67
C ALA A 24 -3.31 -7.06 -8.44
N ALA A 25 -3.64 -7.38 -7.18
CA ALA A 25 -4.70 -8.34 -6.86
C ALA A 25 -6.09 -7.84 -7.29
N TYR A 26 -6.37 -6.55 -7.19
CA TYR A 26 -7.61 -5.96 -7.71
C TYR A 26 -7.72 -6.04 -9.24
N ILE A 27 -6.62 -5.83 -9.95
CA ILE A 27 -6.58 -6.03 -11.41
C ILE A 27 -6.81 -7.51 -11.73
N ALA A 28 -6.06 -8.41 -11.11
CA ALA A 28 -6.13 -9.85 -11.38
C ALA A 28 -7.52 -10.46 -11.08
N SER A 29 -8.24 -9.90 -10.11
CA SER A 29 -9.61 -10.32 -9.77
C SER A 29 -10.70 -9.67 -10.64
N GLY A 30 -10.33 -8.84 -11.62
CA GLY A 30 -11.27 -8.18 -12.52
C GLY A 30 -12.10 -7.06 -11.87
N LYS A 31 -11.70 -6.57 -10.70
CA LYS A 31 -12.40 -5.47 -9.99
C LYS A 31 -12.13 -4.11 -10.62
N VAL A 32 -10.96 -3.93 -11.21
CA VAL A 32 -10.56 -2.66 -11.83
C VAL A 32 -11.11 -2.60 -13.25
N VAL A 33 -12.23 -1.91 -13.42
CA VAL A 33 -12.79 -1.60 -14.74
C VAL A 33 -12.21 -0.30 -15.30
N ASP A 34 -12.30 -0.13 -16.61
CA ASP A 34 -11.85 1.09 -17.27
C ASP A 34 -12.59 2.32 -16.76
N GLY A 35 -11.85 3.37 -16.46
CA GLY A 35 -12.35 4.60 -15.85
C GLY A 35 -12.33 4.60 -14.32
N GLN A 36 -12.14 3.45 -13.66
CA GLN A 36 -12.09 3.35 -12.20
C GLN A 36 -10.67 3.14 -11.64
N GLN A 37 -9.63 3.12 -12.48
CA GLN A 37 -8.25 2.82 -12.06
C GLN A 37 -7.80 3.70 -10.89
N ARG A 38 -8.12 5.00 -10.93
CA ARG A 38 -7.73 5.95 -9.89
C ARG A 38 -8.36 5.62 -8.53
N GLN A 39 -9.64 5.30 -8.51
CA GLN A 39 -10.37 4.96 -7.28
C GLN A 39 -9.77 3.71 -6.61
N TRP A 40 -9.48 2.68 -7.41
CA TRP A 40 -8.89 1.44 -6.91
C TRP A 40 -7.44 1.60 -6.47
N LEU A 41 -6.70 2.51 -7.11
CA LEU A 41 -5.33 2.83 -6.72
C LEU A 41 -5.29 3.61 -5.39
N GLU A 42 -6.18 4.60 -5.22
CA GLU A 42 -6.35 5.31 -3.95
C GLU A 42 -6.76 4.34 -2.84
N ARG A 43 -7.72 3.45 -3.11
CA ARG A 43 -8.15 2.41 -2.18
C ARG A 43 -7.00 1.48 -1.75
N ALA A 44 -6.22 0.96 -2.70
CA ALA A 44 -5.09 0.09 -2.39
C ALA A 44 -4.01 0.80 -1.55
N ALA A 45 -3.81 2.11 -1.75
CA ALA A 45 -2.89 2.90 -0.94
C ALA A 45 -3.39 3.03 0.51
N HIS A 46 -4.68 3.33 0.72
CA HIS A 46 -5.27 3.39 2.06
C HIS A 46 -5.17 2.05 2.80
N GLU A 47 -5.53 0.95 2.14
CA GLU A 47 -5.48 -0.39 2.74
C GLU A 47 -4.03 -0.81 3.06
N ALA A 48 -3.05 -0.41 2.25
CA ALA A 48 -1.64 -0.66 2.55
C ALA A 48 -1.16 0.11 3.80
N ILE A 49 -1.64 1.34 4.00
CA ILE A 49 -1.34 2.12 5.20
C ILE A 49 -1.98 1.45 6.42
N GLU A 50 -3.27 1.10 6.35
CA GLU A 50 -3.98 0.41 7.43
C GLU A 50 -3.29 -0.92 7.80
N LEU A 51 -2.90 -1.71 6.80
CA LEU A 51 -2.16 -2.96 7.02
C LEU A 51 -0.82 -2.70 7.73
N THR A 52 -0.10 -1.65 7.32
CA THR A 52 1.20 -1.31 7.90
C THR A 52 1.05 -0.89 9.37
N LEU A 53 0.05 -0.06 9.68
CA LEU A 53 -0.25 0.36 11.05
C LEU A 53 -0.70 -0.83 11.92
N LEU A 54 -1.57 -1.69 11.40
CA LEU A 54 -2.00 -2.89 12.11
C LEU A 54 -0.83 -3.82 12.43
N CYS A 55 0.09 -4.01 11.49
CA CYS A 55 1.30 -4.80 11.74
C CYS A 55 2.18 -4.15 12.82
N ASP A 56 2.34 -2.83 12.81
CA ASP A 56 3.11 -2.11 13.83
C ASP A 56 2.48 -2.27 15.23
N ASP A 57 1.17 -2.09 15.34
CA ASP A 57 0.41 -2.26 16.58
C ASP A 57 0.53 -3.70 17.13
N LEU A 58 0.40 -4.71 16.26
CA LEU A 58 0.51 -6.11 16.63
C LEU A 58 1.93 -6.50 17.06
N ILE A 59 2.95 -6.04 16.33
CA ILE A 59 4.35 -6.33 16.66
C ILE A 59 4.77 -5.63 17.97
N GLN A 60 4.29 -4.41 18.23
CA GLN A 60 4.50 -3.74 19.51
C GLN A 60 3.91 -4.57 20.67
N SER A 61 2.73 -5.17 20.48
CA SER A 61 2.12 -6.03 21.51
C SER A 61 2.89 -7.31 21.80
N ASP A 62 3.70 -7.81 20.86
CA ASP A 62 4.55 -8.99 21.07
C ASP A 62 5.87 -8.64 21.80
N THR A 63 6.28 -7.37 21.82
CA THR A 63 7.63 -6.97 22.28
C THR A 63 7.62 -6.14 23.58
N GLU A 64 6.47 -5.64 24.04
CA GLU A 64 6.36 -4.97 25.34
C GLU A 64 5.82 -5.92 26.42
N THR A 65 6.67 -6.83 26.91
CA THR A 65 6.52 -7.37 28.27
C THR A 65 7.33 -6.47 29.21
N ASN A 66 6.67 -5.50 29.85
CA ASN A 66 7.17 -4.88 31.08
C ASN A 66 6.97 -5.84 32.27
#